data_AF-A0A7S1M1K3-F1
#
_entry.id   AF-A0A7S1M1K3-F1
#
_cell.length_a   1.000
_cell.length_b   1.000
_cell.length_c   1.000
_cell.angle_alpha   90.00
_cell.angle_beta   90.00
_cell.angle_gamma   90.00
#
_symmetry.space_group_name_H-M   'P 1'
#
loop_
_entity.id
_entity.type
_entity.pdbx_description
1 polymer ?
#
loop_
_entity_poly.entity_id
_entity_poly.type
_entity_poly.pdbx_seq_one_letter_code
_entity_poly.pdbx_strand_id
1 'polypeptide(L)'
;KEPKMVIRLMPSHFGTSHRKTFKNYTDGKGGGRFPMKDVPELSYENQEMTDHQMLLLARDVILPLAFKTHSLVIGCESCALTAAFVKVSAPLQRTLGDECPFHLLIFGRLHFYEVASRRPDSVAGAVK
;
A
#
# COMPACT_ATOMS: atom_id res chain seq x y z
N LYS A 1 -22.65 -0.48 6.02
CA LYS A 1 -22.74 -1.95 5.80
C LYS A 1 -21.44 -2.58 6.27
N GLU A 2 -21.47 -3.73 6.95
CA GLU A 2 -20.23 -4.40 7.37
C GLU A 2 -19.42 -4.89 6.15
N PRO A 3 -18.08 -4.72 6.17
CA PRO A 3 -17.25 -5.11 5.06
C PRO A 3 -17.08 -6.63 4.97
N LYS A 4 -17.30 -7.22 3.79
CA LYS A 4 -17.14 -8.67 3.58
C LYS A 4 -15.70 -9.08 3.21
N MET A 5 -14.86 -8.10 2.90
CA MET A 5 -13.47 -8.32 2.48
C MET A 5 -12.59 -7.16 2.96
N VAL A 6 -11.33 -7.45 3.28
CA VAL A 6 -10.31 -6.44 3.54
C VAL A 6 -9.28 -6.48 2.42
N ILE A 7 -9.07 -5.34 1.76
CA ILE A 7 -8.04 -5.18 0.72
C ILE A 7 -6.93 -4.33 1.31
N ARG A 8 -5.73 -4.90 1.48
CA ARG A 8 -4.56 -4.18 2.01
C ARG A 8 -3.61 -3.79 0.90
N LEU A 9 -3.53 -2.49 0.61
CA LEU A 9 -2.61 -1.90 -0.36
C LEU A 9 -1.25 -1.70 0.30
N MET A 10 -0.26 -2.47 -0.14
CA MET A 10 1.09 -2.42 0.42
C MET A 10 2.02 -1.55 -0.40
N PRO A 11 2.84 -0.69 0.25
CA PRO A 11 3.92 -0.02 -0.45
C PRO A 11 4.93 -1.05 -0.93
N SER A 12 5.60 -0.75 -2.04
CA SER A 12 6.82 -1.47 -2.38
C SER A 12 7.90 -1.07 -1.38
N HIS A 13 8.39 -2.02 -0.59
CA HIS A 13 9.56 -1.84 0.27
C HIS A 13 10.88 -2.00 -0.50
N PHE A 14 10.80 -2.13 -1.82
CA PHE A 14 11.93 -2.46 -2.69
C PHE A 14 12.27 -1.26 -3.56
N GLY A 15 13.00 -0.31 -2.98
CA GLY A 15 13.59 0.84 -3.68
C GLY A 15 14.83 1.34 -2.96
N THR A 16 15.81 1.86 -3.70
CA THR A 16 17.04 2.44 -3.12
C THR A 16 16.72 3.58 -2.15
N SER A 17 15.65 4.35 -2.38
CA SER A 17 15.13 5.36 -1.45
C SER A 17 14.62 4.76 -0.14
N HIS A 18 13.83 3.68 -0.19
CA HIS A 18 13.37 2.96 1.02
C HIS A 18 14.56 2.36 1.79
N ARG A 19 15.53 1.76 1.09
CA ARG A 19 16.79 1.25 1.67
C ARG A 19 17.60 2.35 2.37
N LYS A 20 17.72 3.54 1.74
CA LYS A 20 18.44 4.70 2.31
C LYS A 20 17.75 5.25 3.57
N THR A 21 16.42 5.23 3.60
CA THR A 21 15.62 5.70 4.74
C THR A 21 15.67 4.72 5.92
N PHE A 22 15.85 3.42 5.67
CA PHE A 22 15.88 2.38 6.70
C PHE A 22 17.22 1.63 6.73
N LYS A 23 18.32 2.34 7.05
CA LYS A 23 19.68 1.77 7.24
C LYS A 23 19.72 0.56 8.18
N ASN A 24 18.81 0.47 9.15
CA ASN A 24 18.75 -0.65 10.09
C ASN A 24 18.32 -1.99 9.44
N TYR A 25 17.85 -1.99 8.19
CA TYR A 25 17.56 -3.20 7.40
C TYR A 25 18.74 -3.64 6.52
N THR A 26 19.71 -2.77 6.25
CA THR A 26 20.88 -3.08 5.39
C THR A 26 22.02 -3.79 6.12
N ASP A 27 22.06 -3.73 7.45
CA ASP A 27 23.18 -4.25 8.24
C ASP A 27 23.07 -5.75 8.59
N GLY A 28 22.29 -6.51 7.82
CA GLY A 28 22.25 -7.98 7.91
C GLY A 28 21.66 -8.56 9.21
N LYS A 29 21.25 -7.73 10.17
CA LYS A 29 20.67 -8.18 11.47
C LYS A 29 19.14 -8.18 11.51
N GLY A 30 18.47 -7.60 10.51
CA GLY A 30 17.02 -7.42 10.47
C GLY A 30 16.31 -8.23 9.38
N GLY A 31 16.22 -9.54 9.56
CA GLY A 31 15.16 -10.39 8.99
C GLY A 31 15.04 -10.43 7.45
N GLY A 32 15.70 -11.40 6.83
CA GLY A 32 15.57 -11.78 5.41
C GLY A 32 14.23 -12.41 5.02
N ARG A 33 13.09 -11.80 5.39
CA ARG A 33 11.75 -12.32 5.09
C ARG A 33 11.26 -11.99 3.67
N PHE A 34 11.99 -11.12 2.95
CA PHE A 34 11.61 -10.66 1.62
C PHE A 34 12.79 -10.83 0.66
N PRO A 35 12.61 -11.54 -0.48
CA PRO A 35 13.70 -11.78 -1.41
C PRO A 35 14.25 -10.43 -1.87
N MET A 36 15.53 -10.19 -1.57
CA MET A 36 16.28 -9.05 -2.06
C MET A 36 16.50 -9.24 -3.56
N LYS A 37 15.48 -8.93 -4.36
CA LYS A 37 15.64 -8.82 -5.81
C LYS A 37 16.24 -7.45 -6.08
N ASP A 38 17.27 -7.40 -6.92
CA ASP A 38 17.80 -6.14 -7.42
C ASP A 38 16.65 -5.33 -8.00
N VAL A 39 16.40 -4.18 -7.38
CA VAL A 39 15.30 -3.31 -7.76
C VAL A 39 15.71 -2.65 -9.06
N PRO A 40 14.92 -2.77 -10.13
CA PRO A 40 15.20 -2.02 -11.35
C PRO A 40 15.14 -0.52 -11.01
N GLU A 41 16.21 0.22 -11.30
CA GLU A 41 16.14 1.67 -11.29
C GLU A 41 15.17 2.09 -12.40
N LEU A 42 14.06 2.73 -12.00
CA LEU A 42 13.09 3.24 -12.95
C LEU A 42 13.71 4.45 -13.66
N SER A 43 13.89 4.37 -14.98
CA SER A 43 14.07 5.55 -15.80
C SER A 43 12.84 6.45 -15.70
N TYR A 44 12.98 7.72 -16.07
CA TYR A 44 11.85 8.66 -16.07
C TYR A 44 10.67 8.17 -16.92
N GLU A 45 10.96 7.62 -18.10
CA GLU A 45 9.94 7.00 -18.98
C GLU A 45 9.26 5.80 -18.31
N ASN A 46 10.02 4.97 -17.57
CA ASN A 46 9.45 3.85 -16.83
C ASN A 46 8.58 4.32 -15.66
N GLN A 47 8.84 5.50 -15.09
CA GLN A 47 8.03 6.05 -14.01
C GLN A 47 6.63 6.42 -14.49
N GLU A 48 6.53 7.15 -15.61
CA GLU A 48 5.23 7.53 -16.18
C GLU A 48 4.41 6.29 -16.60
N MET A 49 5.05 5.33 -17.25
CA MET A 49 4.43 4.05 -17.59
C MET A 49 3.96 3.30 -16.33
N THR A 50 4.78 3.23 -15.29
CA THR A 50 4.41 2.57 -14.03
C THR A 50 3.22 3.25 -13.36
N ASP A 51 3.21 4.57 -13.29
CA ASP A 51 2.10 5.34 -12.72
C ASP A 51 0.81 5.11 -13.49
N HIS A 52 0.88 5.07 -14.83
CA HIS A 52 -0.26 4.73 -15.68
C HIS A 52 -0.78 3.32 -15.42
N GLN A 53 0.11 2.33 -15.33
CA GLN A 53 -0.27 0.94 -15.03
C GLN A 53 -0.87 0.80 -13.63
N MET A 54 -0.38 1.55 -12.64
CA MET A 54 -0.99 1.58 -11.30
C MET A 54 -2.42 2.13 -11.32
N LEU A 55 -2.68 3.17 -12.14
CA LEU A 55 -4.03 3.70 -12.33
C LEU A 55 -4.96 2.68 -13.00
N LEU A 56 -4.50 1.99 -14.05
CA LEU A 56 -5.29 0.94 -14.71
C LEU A 56 -5.60 -0.20 -13.74
N LEU A 57 -4.61 -0.68 -12.99
CA LEU A 57 -4.81 -1.72 -11.99
C LEU A 57 -5.84 -1.31 -10.93
N ALA A 58 -5.72 -0.08 -10.41
CA ALA A 58 -6.67 0.45 -9.44
C ALA A 58 -8.09 0.56 -10.02
N ARG A 59 -8.23 1.10 -11.24
CA ARG A 59 -9.52 1.33 -11.92
C ARG A 59 -10.21 0.03 -12.34
N ASP A 60 -9.48 -0.89 -12.97
CA ASP A 60 -10.06 -2.02 -13.68
C ASP A 60 -10.15 -3.28 -12.82
N VAL A 61 -9.33 -3.37 -11.77
CA VAL A 61 -9.26 -4.56 -10.92
C VAL A 61 -9.70 -4.26 -9.50
N ILE A 62 -9.00 -3.35 -8.81
CA ILE A 62 -9.18 -3.16 -7.37
C ILE A 62 -10.53 -2.50 -7.06
N LEU A 63 -10.88 -1.45 -7.81
CA LEU A 63 -12.12 -0.71 -7.58
C LEU A 63 -13.38 -1.58 -7.84
N PRO A 64 -13.52 -2.31 -8.96
CA PRO A 64 -14.66 -3.21 -9.17
C PRO A 64 -14.74 -4.31 -8.11
N LEU A 65 -13.58 -4.85 -7.69
CA LEU A 65 -13.54 -5.83 -6.62
C LEU A 65 -14.04 -5.25 -5.30
N ALA A 66 -13.60 -4.03 -4.97
CA ALA A 66 -14.00 -3.33 -3.76
C ALA A 66 -15.51 -3.06 -3.73
N PHE A 67 -16.08 -2.63 -4.86
CA PHE A 67 -17.51 -2.45 -5.05
C PHE A 67 -18.30 -3.75 -4.83
N LYS A 68 -17.91 -4.83 -5.50
CA LYS A 68 -18.64 -6.12 -5.42
C LYS A 68 -18.63 -6.73 -4.02
N THR A 69 -17.50 -6.61 -3.33
CA THR A 69 -17.27 -7.27 -2.05
C THR A 69 -17.61 -6.40 -0.83
N HIS A 70 -18.05 -5.17 -1.06
CA HIS A 70 -18.26 -4.18 -0.01
C HIS A 70 -17.02 -4.01 0.88
N SER A 71 -15.84 -3.94 0.28
CA SER A 71 -14.60 -4.13 1.03
C SER A 71 -14.23 -2.95 1.91
N LEU A 72 -13.47 -3.21 2.97
CA LEU A 72 -12.62 -2.22 3.62
C LEU A 72 -11.26 -2.20 2.94
N VAL A 73 -10.93 -1.09 2.28
CA VAL A 73 -9.63 -0.87 1.64
C VAL A 73 -8.72 -0.13 2.63
N ILE A 74 -7.55 -0.71 2.89
CA ILE A 74 -6.55 -0.17 3.81
C ILE A 74 -5.31 0.18 3.01
N GLY A 75 -4.89 1.44 3.07
CA GLY A 75 -3.67 1.93 2.41
C GLY A 75 -2.79 2.77 3.33
N CYS A 76 -1.67 3.24 2.79
CA CYS A 76 -0.80 4.21 3.45
C CYS A 76 -0.46 5.36 2.51
N GLU A 77 -0.17 6.54 3.07
CA GLU A 77 0.06 7.77 2.29
C GLU A 77 1.26 7.66 1.34
N SER A 78 2.26 6.85 1.68
CA SER A 78 3.51 6.68 0.92
C SER A 78 3.46 5.54 -0.11
N CYS A 79 2.27 5.05 -0.46
CA CYS A 79 2.09 3.95 -1.41
C CYS A 79 1.53 4.47 -2.74
N ALA A 80 2.27 4.27 -3.84
CA ALA A 80 1.84 4.66 -5.19
C ALA A 80 0.50 4.01 -5.59
N LEU A 81 0.29 2.75 -5.21
CA LEU A 81 -0.98 2.05 -5.46
C LEU A 81 -2.14 2.65 -4.64
N THR A 82 -1.87 3.09 -3.40
CA THR A 82 -2.88 3.81 -2.59
C THR A 82 -3.23 5.13 -3.23
N ALA A 83 -2.24 5.90 -3.70
CA ALA A 83 -2.47 7.16 -4.40
C ALA A 83 -3.27 6.95 -5.70
N ALA A 84 -2.94 5.91 -6.48
CA ALA A 84 -3.68 5.54 -7.69
C ALA A 84 -5.13 5.16 -7.36
N PHE A 85 -5.36 4.35 -6.32
CA PHE A 85 -6.69 3.97 -5.87
C PHE A 85 -7.52 5.18 -5.45
N VAL A 86 -6.96 6.09 -4.64
CA VAL A 86 -7.63 7.34 -4.24
C VAL A 86 -8.04 8.17 -5.46
N LYS A 87 -7.15 8.32 -6.45
CA LYS A 87 -7.45 9.10 -7.67
C LYS A 87 -8.68 8.57 -8.40
N VAL A 88 -8.85 7.25 -8.49
CA VAL A 88 -9.98 6.63 -9.19
C VAL A 88 -11.22 6.50 -8.32
N SER A 89 -11.05 6.32 -7.01
CA SER A 89 -12.15 6.02 -6.08
C SER A 89 -12.79 7.28 -5.48
N ALA A 90 -12.03 8.36 -5.27
CA ALA A 90 -12.50 9.55 -4.59
C ALA A 90 -13.69 10.25 -5.28
N PRO A 91 -13.73 10.40 -6.62
CA PRO A 91 -14.91 10.96 -7.29
C PRO A 91 -16.16 10.13 -7.01
N LEU A 92 -16.05 8.80 -7.04
CA LEU A 92 -17.17 7.89 -6.78
C LEU A 92 -17.63 7.93 -5.32
N GLN A 93 -16.69 7.99 -4.37
CA GLN A 93 -17.02 8.16 -2.95
C GLN A 93 -17.78 9.47 -2.69
N ARG A 94 -17.41 10.56 -3.37
CA ARG A 94 -18.12 11.84 -3.25
C ARG A 94 -19.52 11.78 -3.86
N THR A 95 -19.68 11.12 -5.01
CA THR A 95 -20.97 10.99 -5.69
C THR A 95 -21.94 10.07 -4.91
N LEU A 96 -21.43 8.97 -4.36
CA LEU A 96 -22.25 7.98 -3.65
C LEU A 96 -22.45 8.34 -2.17
N GLY A 97 -21.56 9.12 -1.57
CA GLY A 97 -21.61 9.46 -0.14
C GLY A 97 -21.65 8.20 0.73
N ASP A 98 -22.62 8.16 1.64
CA ASP A 98 -22.80 7.05 2.58
C ASP A 98 -23.27 5.75 1.91
N GLU A 99 -23.78 5.81 0.68
CA GLU A 99 -24.16 4.64 -0.12
C GLU A 99 -22.96 3.98 -0.81
N CYS A 100 -21.74 4.54 -0.64
CA CYS A 100 -20.55 3.94 -1.21
C CYS A 100 -20.34 2.52 -0.65
N PRO A 101 -20.25 1.48 -1.49
CA PRO A 101 -20.24 0.10 -1.00
C PRO A 101 -18.91 -0.28 -0.35
N PHE A 102 -17.84 0.50 -0.53
CA PHE A 102 -16.53 0.25 0.07
C PHE A 102 -16.09 1.43 0.93
N HIS A 103 -15.25 1.13 1.92
CA HIS A 103 -14.65 2.13 2.80
C HIS A 103 -13.15 2.20 2.53
N LEU A 104 -12.56 3.39 2.65
CA LEU A 104 -11.13 3.60 2.47
C LEU A 104 -10.52 4.17 3.75
N LEU A 105 -9.57 3.46 4.34
CA LEU A 105 -8.76 3.91 5.47
C LEU A 105 -7.32 4.09 5.02
N ILE A 106 -6.79 5.29 5.21
CA ILE A 106 -5.40 5.63 4.86
C ILE A 106 -4.65 5.96 6.14
N PHE A 107 -3.62 5.17 6.43
CA PHE A 107 -2.72 5.45 7.54
C PHE A 107 -1.66 6.46 7.12
N GLY A 108 -1.76 7.68 7.67
CA GLY A 108 -0.70 8.67 7.61
C GLY A 108 0.47 8.28 8.51
N ARG A 109 1.71 8.62 8.11
CA ARG A 109 2.94 8.38 8.88
C ARG A 109 3.18 6.92 9.26
N LEU A 110 2.54 5.96 8.58
CA LEU A 110 2.61 4.53 8.92
C LEU A 110 4.04 4.02 8.94
N HIS A 111 4.90 4.51 8.05
CA HIS A 111 6.30 4.12 7.95
C HIS A 111 7.12 4.42 9.23
N PHE A 112 6.73 5.41 10.03
CA PHE A 112 7.36 5.66 11.34
C PHE A 112 6.96 4.62 12.38
N TYR A 113 5.71 4.18 12.34
CA TYR A 113 5.16 3.23 13.31
C TYR A 113 5.38 1.77 12.91
N GLU A 114 5.54 1.47 11.63
CA GLU A 114 5.78 0.12 11.13
C GLU A 114 7.11 -0.45 11.64
N VAL A 115 8.15 0.39 11.75
CA VAL A 115 9.43 -0.04 12.34
C VAL A 115 9.31 -0.24 13.84
N ALA A 116 8.60 0.65 14.53
CA ALA A 116 8.38 0.54 15.98
C ALA A 116 7.47 -0.65 16.35
N SER A 117 6.48 -0.97 15.51
CA SER A 117 5.58 -2.09 15.71
C SER A 117 6.20 -3.43 15.36
N ARG A 118 7.42 -3.49 14.80
CA ARG A 118 8.16 -4.74 14.55
C ARG A 118 9.15 -5.09 15.66
N ARG A 119 9.14 -4.37 16.79
CA ARG A 119 9.98 -4.73 17.93
C ARG A 119 9.58 -6.11 18.48
N PRO A 120 10.52 -6.90 19.02
CA PRO A 120 10.25 -8.28 19.46
C PRO A 120 9.18 -8.39 20.55
N ASP A 121 8.96 -7.32 21.31
CA ASP A 121 7.99 -7.17 22.39
C ASP A 121 6.60 -6.72 21.91
N SER A 122 6.44 -6.44 20.62
CA SER A 122 5.15 -6.05 20.06
C SER A 122 4.31 -7.26 19.63
N VAL A 123 3.00 -7.06 19.54
CA VAL A 123 2.07 -8.06 18.99
C VAL A 123 2.45 -8.49 17.58
N ALA A 124 2.93 -7.56 16.73
CA ALA A 124 3.35 -7.89 15.38
C ALA A 124 4.74 -8.55 15.31
N GLY A 125 5.61 -8.36 16.31
CA GLY A 125 6.88 -9.07 16.45
C GLY A 125 6.74 -10.49 16.99
N ALA A 126 5.65 -10.76 17.73
CA ALA A 126 5.34 -12.09 18.26
C ALA A 126 4.83 -13.08 17.20
N VAL A 127 4.31 -12.59 16.07
CA VAL A 127 3.81 -13.41 14.95
C VAL A 127 4.94 -13.69 13.95
N LYS A 128 5.71 -14.76 14.19
CA LYS A 128 6.75 -15.27 13.27
C LYS A 128 6.21 -16.14 12.16
#